data_AF-A0A3S3C5L9-F1
#
_entry.id   AF-A0A3S3C5L9-F1
#
_cell.length_a   1.000
_cell.length_b   1.000
_cell.length_c   1.000
_cell.angle_alpha   90.00
_cell.angle_beta   90.00
_cell.angle_gamma   90.00
#
_symmetry.space_group_name_H-M   'P 1'
#
loop_
_entity.id
_entity.type
_entity.pdbx_description
1 polymer ?
#
loop_
_entity_poly.entity_id
_entity_poly.type
_entity_poly.pdbx_seq_one_letter_code
_entity_poly.pdbx_strand_id
1 'polypeptide(L)' 'MINPKVSTSGVAYPDDLVLLKRIYDRICQERGIGTGSPEAADLAAQAMALFAAGIFDEDEISRSLSGQ' A
#
# COMPACT_ATOMS: atom_id res chain seq x y z
N MET A 1 20.25 15.42 7.23
CA MET A 1 18.93 14.98 7.71
C MET A 1 18.06 14.84 6.48
N ILE A 2 17.77 13.61 6.03
CA ILE A 2 16.89 13.39 4.89
C ILE A 2 15.46 13.32 5.44
N ASN A 3 14.69 14.40 5.28
CA ASN A 3 13.25 14.34 5.51
C ASN A 3 12.66 13.46 4.40
N PRO A 4 12.00 12.32 4.72
CA PRO A 4 11.27 11.58 3.71
C PRO A 4 10.17 12.52 3.21
N LYS A 5 10.23 12.84 1.93
CA LYS A 5 9.27 13.72 1.26
C LYS A 5 7.98 12.91 1.13
N VAL A 6 7.18 12.88 2.18
CA VAL A 6 5.81 12.38 2.12
C VAL A 6 5.08 13.21 1.07
N SER A 7 4.70 12.51 0.01
CA SER A 7 4.11 13.12 -1.17
C SER A 7 2.78 13.75 -0.80
N THR A 8 2.65 15.06 -0.93
CA THR A 8 1.38 15.77 -0.64
C THR A 8 0.46 15.82 -1.88
N SER A 9 0.88 15.23 -2.99
CA SER A 9 0.25 15.43 -4.29
C SER A 9 0.40 14.18 -5.14
N GLY A 10 -0.53 13.22 -5.00
CA GLY A 10 -0.88 12.16 -5.99
C GLY A 10 0.22 11.37 -6.71
N VAL A 11 1.49 11.54 -6.35
CA VAL A 11 2.68 11.04 -7.04
C VAL A 11 3.38 10.14 -6.04
N ALA A 12 3.27 8.83 -6.21
CA ALA A 12 4.02 7.89 -5.41
C ALA A 12 5.52 8.01 -5.76
N TYR A 13 6.35 8.41 -4.80
CA TYR A 13 7.80 8.38 -4.97
C TYR A 13 8.28 6.91 -4.92
N PRO A 14 9.52 6.63 -5.37
CA PRO A 14 10.07 5.28 -5.32
C PRO A 14 10.04 4.67 -3.91
N ASP A 15 10.24 5.49 -2.87
CA ASP A 15 10.20 5.07 -1.47
C ASP A 15 8.77 4.65 -1.05
N ASP A 16 7.77 5.44 -1.46
CA ASP A 16 6.35 5.13 -1.26
C ASP A 16 5.94 3.83 -1.95
N LEU A 17 6.39 3.61 -3.19
CA LEU A 17 6.12 2.38 -3.94
C LEU A 17 6.74 1.15 -3.26
N VAL A 18 7.92 1.31 -2.65
CA VAL A 18 8.56 0.25 -1.87
C VAL A 18 7.76 -0.06 -0.61
N LEU A 19 7.25 0.97 0.07
CA LEU A 19 6.40 0.84 1.25
C LEU A 19 5.08 0.13 0.92
N LEU A 20 4.36 0.61 -0.10
CA LEU A 20 3.16 -0.04 -0.66
C LEU A 20 3.39 -1.51 -0.97
N LYS A 21 4.52 -1.82 -1.64
CA LYS A 21 4.86 -3.21 -2.00
C LYS A 21 5.13 -4.07 -0.77
N ARG A 22 5.75 -3.54 0.28
CA ARG A 22 5.94 -4.27 1.54
C ARG A 22 4.61 -4.57 2.24
N ILE A 23 3.72 -3.59 2.34
CA ILE A 23 2.39 -3.78 2.95
C ILE A 23 1.63 -4.85 2.17
N TYR A 24 1.62 -4.72 0.84
CA TYR A 24 1.00 -5.67 -0.07
C TYR A 24 1.53 -7.10 0.13
N ASP A 25 2.84 -7.26 0.12
CA ASP A 25 3.50 -8.58 0.26
C ASP A 25 3.16 -9.19 1.62
N ARG A 26 3.23 -8.39 2.69
CA ARG A 26 2.87 -8.80 4.04
C ARG A 26 1.43 -9.30 4.13
N ILE A 27 0.46 -8.52 3.64
CA ILE A 27 -0.95 -8.91 3.68
C ILE A 27 -1.21 -10.13 2.80
N CYS A 28 -0.55 -10.23 1.64
CA CYS A 28 -0.63 -11.42 0.81
C CYS A 28 -0.10 -12.65 1.56
N GLN A 29 1.03 -12.55 2.26
CA GLN A 29 1.55 -13.65 3.05
C GLN A 29 0.65 -13.99 4.25
N GLU A 30 0.16 -13.00 4.99
CA GLU A 30 -0.71 -13.22 6.16
C GLU A 30 -2.04 -13.87 5.78
N ARG A 31 -2.63 -13.48 4.64
CA ARG A 31 -3.88 -14.06 4.13
C ARG A 31 -3.67 -15.30 3.27
N GLY A 32 -2.43 -15.67 2.96
CA GLY A 32 -2.13 -16.74 2.01
C GLY A 32 -2.58 -16.46 0.57
N ILE A 33 -2.69 -15.18 0.20
CA ILE A 33 -3.08 -14.75 -1.14
C ILE A 33 -1.90 -14.96 -2.09
N GLY A 34 -2.10 -15.80 -3.11
CA GLY A 34 -1.13 -16.01 -4.17
C GLY A 34 -0.93 -14.73 -5.00
N THR A 35 0.33 -14.36 -5.26
CA THR A 35 0.65 -13.26 -6.16
C THR A 35 0.13 -13.58 -7.56
N GLY A 36 -0.90 -12.87 -8.03
CA GLY A 36 -1.60 -13.14 -9.29
C GLY A 36 -3.02 -13.66 -9.11
N SER A 37 -3.47 -13.92 -7.88
CA SER A 37 -4.88 -14.15 -7.57
C SER A 37 -5.70 -12.86 -7.73
N PRO A 38 -7.00 -12.96 -8.03
CA PRO A 38 -7.89 -11.79 -8.10
C PRO A 38 -7.93 -11.00 -6.78
N GLU A 39 -7.84 -11.67 -5.63
CA GLU A 39 -7.70 -11.02 -4.32
C GLU A 39 -6.43 -10.16 -4.22
N ALA A 40 -5.33 -10.62 -4.83
CA ALA A 40 -4.09 -9.88 -4.88
C ALA A 40 -4.21 -8.65 -5.81
N ALA A 41 -4.97 -8.74 -6.90
CA ALA A 41 -5.23 -7.60 -7.76
C ALA A 41 -6.12 -6.55 -7.06
N ASP A 42 -7.15 -7.02 -6.34
CA ASP A 42 -8.06 -6.17 -5.56
C ASP A 42 -7.33 -5.42 -4.43
N LEU A 43 -6.47 -6.13 -3.68
CA LEU A 43 -5.66 -5.51 -2.63
C LEU A 43 -4.74 -4.40 -3.17
N ALA A 44 -4.12 -4.64 -4.33
CA ALA A 44 -3.27 -3.65 -4.98
C ALA A 44 -4.09 -2.43 -5.45
N ALA A 45 -5.28 -2.66 -6.00
CA ALA A 45 -6.18 -1.59 -6.43
C ALA A 45 -6.65 -0.72 -5.25
N GLN A 46 -7.02 -1.34 -4.13
CA GLN A 46 -7.37 -0.63 -2.89
C GLN A 46 -6.18 0.19 -2.36
N ALA A 47 -4.99 -0.38 -2.35
CA ALA A 47 -3.78 0.31 -1.89
C ALA A 47 -3.48 1.55 -2.75
N MET A 48 -3.60 1.42 -4.08
CA MET A 48 -3.47 2.55 -5.01
C MET A 48 -4.56 3.60 -4.82
N ALA A 49 -5.80 3.19 -4.53
CA ALA A 49 -6.91 4.11 -4.27
C ALA A 49 -6.69 4.94 -2.99
N LEU A 50 -6.20 4.32 -1.92
CA LEU A 50 -5.82 5.02 -0.68
C LEU A 50 -4.69 6.02 -0.93
N PHE A 51 -3.68 5.60 -1.69
CA PHE A 51 -2.59 6.48 -2.12
C PHE A 51 -3.08 7.68 -2.94
N ALA A 52 -4.00 7.44 -3.89
CA ALA A 52 -4.61 8.49 -4.69
C ALA A 52 -5.49 9.44 -3.85
N ALA A 53 -6.07 8.95 -2.76
CA ALA A 53 -6.82 9.74 -1.79
C ALA A 53 -5.91 10.57 -0.85
N GLY A 54 -4.60 10.37 -0.91
CA GLY A 54 -3.62 11.10 -0.09
C GLY A 54 -3.23 10.39 1.20
N ILE A 55 -3.53 9.09 1.32
CA ILE A 55 -3.16 8.26 2.46
C ILE A 55 -1.84 7.55 2.12
N PHE A 56 -0.77 7.99 2.76
CA PHE A 56 0.61 7.50 2.53
C PHE A 56 1.18 6.74 3.73
N ASP A 57 0.44 6.69 4.84
CA ASP A 57 0.94 6.14 6.09
C ASP A 57 0.85 4.61 6.08
N GLU A 58 1.96 3.92 6.38
CA GLU A 58 2.03 2.45 6.35
C GLU A 58 0.98 1.82 7.27
N ASP A 59 0.83 2.37 8.47
CA ASP A 59 -0.11 1.87 9.48
C ASP A 59 -1.56 2.06 9.02
N GLU A 60 -1.88 3.24 8.47
CA GLU A 60 -3.22 3.58 8.00
C GLU A 60 -3.63 2.73 6.78
N ILE A 61 -2.72 2.54 5.83
CA ILE A 61 -2.94 1.68 4.66
C ILE A 61 -3.06 0.22 5.09
N SER A 62 -2.15 -0.26 5.95
CA SER A 62 -2.20 -1.65 6.42
C SER A 62 -3.50 -1.94 7.16
N ARG A 63 -3.98 -1.00 7.97
CA ARG A 63 -5.23 -1.13 8.72
C ARG A 63 -6.45 -1.08 7.79
N SER A 64 -6.43 -0.22 6.78
CA SER A 64 -7.49 -0.13 5.79
C SER A 64 -7.59 -1.42 4.95
N LEU A 65 -6.45 -1.95 4.49
CA LEU A 65 -6.36 -3.18 3.69
C LEU A 65 -6.60 -4.47 4.49
N SER A 66 -6.17 -4.49 5.76
CA SER A 66 -6.37 -5.63 6.66
C SER A 66 -7.84 -5.80 7.07
N GLY A 67 -8.69 -4.81 6.78
CA GLY A 67 -10.14 -4.89 6.96
C GLY A 67 -10.59 -4.68 8.40
N GLN A 68 -11.75 -4.03 8.52
CA GLN A 68 -12.70 -4.30 9.60
C GLN A 68 -13.38 -5.65 9.35
#